data_AF-A0A920IDI8-F1
#
_entry.id   AF-A0A920IDI8-F1
#
_cell.length_a   1.000
_cell.length_b   1.000
_cell.length_c   1.000
_cell.angle_alpha   90.00
_cell.angle_beta   90.00
_cell.angle_gamma   90.00
#
_symmetry.space_group_name_H-M   'P 1'
#
loop_
_entity.id
_entity.type
_entity.pdbx_description
1 polymer ?
#
loop_
_entity_poly.entity_id
_entity_poly.type
_entity_poly.pdbx_seq_one_letter_code
_entity_poly.pdbx_strand_id
1 'polypeptide(L)' 'MSSYKKTGPDHLASFTTRVMIEGYGPSIGTGSSKKLSEQDAAKQLISFLAKQNTN' A
#
# COMPACT_ATOMS: atom_id res chain seq x y z
N MET A 1 -10.07 4.84 3.56
CA MET A 1 -10.63 3.47 3.49
C MET A 1 -9.54 2.55 2.96
N SER A 2 -9.21 1.46 3.65
CA SER A 2 -8.11 0.54 3.26
C SER A 2 -8.64 -0.87 3.08
N SER A 3 -8.34 -1.53 1.96
CA SER A 3 -8.75 -2.92 1.67
C SER A 3 -7.53 -3.79 1.36
N TYR A 4 -7.56 -5.07 1.77
CA TYR A 4 -6.44 -6.00 1.56
C TYR A 4 -6.89 -7.38 1.05
N LYS A 5 -6.00 -8.06 0.31
CA LYS A 5 -6.19 -9.42 -0.24
C LYS A 5 -4.98 -10.29 0.11
N LYS A 6 -5.20 -11.49 0.67
CA LYS A 6 -4.18 -12.52 0.92
C LYS A 6 -4.13 -13.51 -0.25
N THR A 7 -2.95 -13.90 -0.69
CA THR A 7 -2.69 -14.92 -1.72
C THR A 7 -1.48 -15.76 -1.33
N GLY A 8 -1.46 -17.06 -1.66
CA GLY A 8 -0.32 -17.96 -1.38
C GLY A 8 -0.48 -18.83 -0.12
N PRO A 9 0.31 -19.92 0.00
CA PRO A 9 0.29 -20.83 1.14
C PRO A 9 0.81 -20.12 2.40
N ASP A 10 0.51 -20.63 3.60
CA ASP A 10 0.72 -19.90 4.86
C ASP A 10 2.17 -19.48 5.13
N HIS A 11 3.14 -20.18 4.55
CA HIS A 11 4.57 -19.88 4.62
C HIS A 11 5.08 -18.93 3.52
N LEU A 12 4.27 -18.63 2.51
CA LEU A 12 4.56 -17.68 1.41
C LEU A 12 3.37 -16.74 1.18
N ALA A 13 2.66 -16.38 2.25
CA ALA A 13 1.49 -15.53 2.16
C ALA A 13 1.90 -14.13 1.68
N SER A 14 1.37 -13.73 0.53
CA SER A 14 1.47 -12.38 -0.01
C SER A 14 0.18 -11.63 0.26
N PHE A 15 0.29 -10.48 0.91
CA PHE A 15 -0.78 -9.55 1.18
C PHE A 15 -0.63 -8.37 0.25
N THR A 16 -1.71 -8.01 -0.43
CA THR A 16 -1.81 -6.79 -1.23
C THR A 16 -2.80 -5.85 -0.55
N THR A 17 -2.38 -4.62 -0.25
CA THR A 17 -3.23 -3.61 0.38
C THR A 17 -3.34 -2.38 -0.53
N ARG A 18 -4.56 -1.88 -0.70
CA ARG A 18 -4.83 -0.60 -1.36
C ARG A 18 -5.13 0.46 -0.29
N VAL A 19 -4.41 1.58 -0.36
CA VAL A 19 -4.65 2.78 0.44
C VAL A 19 -5.05 3.94 -0.47
N MET A 20 -5.88 4.84 0.04
CA MET A 20 -6.34 6.02 -0.70
C MET A 20 -6.47 7.18 0.28
N ILE A 21 -6.01 8.36 -0.15
CA ILE A 21 -6.27 9.64 0.52
C ILE A 21 -7.16 10.44 -0.43
N GLU A 22 -8.21 11.06 0.11
CA GLU A 22 -9.12 11.89 -0.67
C GLU A 22 -8.37 13.03 -1.36
N GLY A 23 -8.67 13.28 -2.64
CA GLY A 23 -7.91 14.22 -3.47
C GLY A 23 -6.61 13.65 -4.07
N TYR A 24 -6.20 12.44 -3.69
CA TYR A 24 -5.05 11.76 -4.27
C TYR A 24 -5.41 10.37 -4.80
N GLY A 25 -4.69 9.92 -5.83
CA GLY A 25 -4.91 8.59 -6.41
C GLY A 25 -4.66 7.45 -5.41
N PRO A 26 -5.28 6.27 -5.62
CA PRO A 26 -5.01 5.11 -4.78
C PRO A 26 -3.57 4.61 -4.96
N SER A 27 -2.96 4.15 -3.87
CA SER A 27 -1.66 3.48 -3.85
C SER A 27 -1.84 2.01 -3.45
N ILE A 28 -1.03 1.12 -4.03
CA ILE A 28 -1.11 -0.32 -3.81
C ILE A 28 0.25 -0.80 -3.29
N GLY A 29 0.24 -1.46 -2.14
CA GLY A 29 1.44 -2.06 -1.55
C GLY A 29 1.31 -3.54 -1.33
N THR A 30 2.44 -4.22 -1.26
CA THR A 30 2.52 -5.66 -1.06
C THR A 30 3.45 -6.03 0.09
N GLY A 31 3.23 -7.19 0.72
CA GLY A 31 4.10 -7.66 1.79
C GLY A 31 3.70 -9.02 2.33
N SER A 32 4.58 -9.65 3.11
CA SER A 32 4.33 -10.97 3.71
C SER A 32 3.34 -10.96 4.88
N SER A 33 2.84 -9.78 5.26
CA SER A 33 1.79 -9.59 6.26
C SER A 33 0.93 -8.37 5.92
N LYS A 34 -0.27 -8.30 6.49
CA LYS A 34 -1.15 -7.12 6.37
C LYS A 34 -0.41 -5.82 6.72
N LYS A 35 0.29 -5.81 7.86
CA LYS A 35 1.07 -4.65 8.32
C LYS A 35 2.14 -4.23 7.30
N LEU A 36 2.89 -5.19 6.75
CA LEU A 36 3.92 -4.89 5.75
C LEU A 36 3.33 -4.36 4.45
N SER A 37 2.23 -4.96 3.97
CA SER A 37 1.56 -4.49 2.75
C SER A 37 0.95 -3.09 2.89
N GLU A 38 0.46 -2.73 4.08
CA GLU A 38 -0.07 -1.40 4.37
C GLU A 38 1.05 -0.36 4.48
N GLN A 39 2.15 -0.69 5.17
CA GLN A 39 3.33 0.17 5.25
C GLN A 39 3.94 0.43 3.86
N ASP A 40 4.00 -0.59 3.01
CA ASP A 40 4.48 -0.47 1.64
C ASP A 40 3.58 0.48 0.83
N ALA A 41 2.26 0.30 0.90
CA ALA A 41 1.29 1.13 0.20
C ALA A 41 1.37 2.61 0.66
N ALA A 42 1.54 2.83 1.97
CA ALA A 42 1.69 4.15 2.56
C ALA A 42 3.01 4.81 2.15
N LYS A 43 4.14 4.09 2.15
CA LYS A 43 5.44 4.62 1.69
C LYS A 43 5.40 5.09 0.24
N GLN A 44 4.74 4.30 -0.63
CA GLN A 44 4.55 4.65 -2.03
C GLN A 44 3.70 5.93 -2.17
N LEU A 45 2.62 6.04 -1.39
CA LEU A 45 1.76 7.23 -1.41
C LEU A 45 2.49 8.47 -0.90
N ILE A 46 3.20 8.39 0.22
CA ILE A 46 4.01 9.50 0.76
C ILE A 46 5.06 9.94 -0.25
N SER A 47 5.74 8.99 -0.91
CA SER A 47 6.73 9.30 -1.94
C SER A 47 6.12 10.00 -3.15
N PHE A 48 4.90 9.62 -3.54
CA PHE A 48 4.14 10.29 -4.58
C PHE A 48 3.77 11.72 -4.18
N LEU A 49 3.24 11.90 -2.97
CA LEU A 49 2.86 13.22 -2.44
C LEU A 49 4.06 14.17 -2.33
N ALA A 50 5.20 13.67 -1.85
CA ALA A 50 6.43 14.47 -1.74
C ALA A 50 6.89 15.00 -3.11
N LYS A 51 6.78 14.18 -4.17
CA LYS A 51 7.12 14.60 -5.54
C LYS A 51 6.15 15.65 -6.09
N GLN A 52 4.88 15.61 -5.72
CA GLN A 52 3.89 16.59 -6.19
C GLN A 52 4.07 17.98 -5.56
N ASN A 53 4.62 18.04 -4.34
CA ASN A 53 4.77 19.27 -3.57
C ASN A 53 6.11 20.01 -3.82
N THR A 54 6.84 19.65 -4.88
CA THR A 54 8.12 20.29 -5.24
C THR A 54 8.00 21.06 -6.58
N ASN A 55 6.94 21.86 -6.74
CA ASN A 55 6.77 22.81 -7.85
C ASN A 55 6.60 24.24 -7.35
#